data_AF-M7N2B8-F1
#
_entry.id   AF-M7N2B8-F1
#
_cell.length_a   1.000
_cell.length_b   1.000
_cell.length_c   1.000
_cell.angle_alpha   90.00
_cell.angle_beta   90.00
_cell.angle_gamma   90.00
#
_symmetry.space_group_name_H-M   'P 1'
#
loop_
_entity.id
_entity.type
_entity.pdbx_description
1 polymer ?
#
loop_
_entity_poly.entity_id
_entity_poly.type
_entity_poly.pdbx_seq_one_letter_code
_entity_poly.pdbx_strand_id
1 'polypeptide(L)'
;MKTLKNALSITLCFLVFTACKKDTKGTEAEVSEKVTDTIVIEKVAPIEVEKTRQELKEDLTTKGFQTFDFIDSKTQDTILMQQYFMAFLKSGPIRSQNEEEAAMLQEAHLAHLARMYKEGYADLIGPFGDNGNIRGITVYNVPTLKMADSLAHLDPMVKAGRLEIEIHPWWVAKGQSLR
;
A
#
# COMPACT_ATOMS: atom_id res chain seq x y z
N MET A 1 -18.57 46.26 -26.21
CA MET A 1 -19.48 45.90 -25.10
C MET A 1 -19.09 44.49 -24.65
N LYS A 2 -18.27 44.20 -23.62
CA LYS A 2 -18.42 44.41 -22.15
C LYS A 2 -19.88 44.17 -21.74
N THR A 3 -20.27 43.17 -20.94
CA THR A 3 -19.83 42.70 -19.59
C THR A 3 -20.41 41.28 -19.34
N LEU A 4 -19.75 40.25 -18.77
CA LEU A 4 -19.26 39.96 -17.40
C LEU A 4 -20.32 39.82 -16.26
N LYS A 5 -20.19 38.70 -15.50
CA LYS A 5 -20.60 38.39 -14.09
C LYS A 5 -21.93 37.61 -13.91
N ASN A 6 -21.92 36.36 -13.44
CA ASN A 6 -21.64 35.79 -12.08
C ASN A 6 -22.82 35.88 -11.08
N ALA A 7 -23.10 34.71 -10.50
CA ALA A 7 -23.64 34.42 -9.16
C ALA A 7 -25.08 34.84 -8.85
N LEU A 8 -25.91 33.85 -8.51
CA LEU A 8 -27.06 34.05 -7.65
C LEU A 8 -27.07 32.97 -6.55
N SER A 9 -26.77 33.41 -5.34
CA SER A 9 -26.97 32.70 -4.07
C SER A 9 -28.43 32.27 -3.91
N ILE A 10 -28.65 31.04 -3.47
CA ILE A 10 -29.92 30.63 -2.86
C ILE A 10 -29.63 30.34 -1.39
N THR A 11 -30.01 31.29 -0.55
CA THR A 11 -29.98 31.21 0.91
C THR A 11 -31.41 30.96 1.39
N LEU A 12 -31.56 29.94 2.23
CA LEU A 12 -32.51 29.82 3.36
C LEU A 12 -34.02 29.64 3.06
N CYS A 13 -34.51 28.44 3.38
CA CYS A 13 -35.79 28.32 4.11
C CYS A 13 -35.76 27.07 5.00
N PHE A 14 -35.60 27.32 6.30
CA PHE A 14 -35.93 26.41 7.39
C PHE A 14 -37.45 26.18 7.37
N LEU A 15 -37.90 24.94 7.18
CA LEU A 15 -39.26 24.52 7.55
C LEU A 15 -39.17 23.27 8.42
N VAL A 16 -39.32 23.54 9.71
CA VAL A 16 -39.58 22.59 10.78
C VAL A 16 -40.97 21.99 10.57
N PHE A 17 -41.06 20.66 10.49
CA PHE A 17 -42.26 19.95 10.92
C PHE A 17 -41.87 18.86 11.91
N THR A 18 -42.14 19.17 13.16
CA THR A 18 -42.21 18.27 14.30
C THR A 18 -43.44 17.36 14.17
N ALA A 19 -43.27 16.07 14.43
CA ALA A 19 -44.36 15.19 14.82
C ALA A 19 -43.87 14.26 15.94
N CYS A 20 -44.25 14.57 17.17
CA CYS A 20 -44.10 13.74 18.35
C CYS A 20 -45.01 12.51 18.26
N LYS A 21 -44.57 11.37 18.81
CA LYS A 21 -44.93 10.93 20.18
C LYS A 21 -44.93 9.40 20.29
N LYS A 22 -44.09 8.87 21.18
CA LYS A 22 -44.52 8.09 22.36
C LYS A 22 -43.31 7.76 23.24
N ASP A 23 -43.21 8.56 24.30
CA ASP A 23 -42.86 8.26 25.70
C ASP A 23 -42.39 6.81 25.97
N THR A 24 -41.36 6.55 26.78
CA THR A 24 -41.34 6.86 28.22
C THR A 24 -39.94 6.67 28.82
N LYS A 25 -39.53 7.62 29.69
CA LYS A 25 -38.64 7.59 30.88
C LYS A 25 -37.56 6.48 30.98
N GLY A 26 -36.33 6.75 31.41
CA GLY A 26 -35.77 7.94 32.04
C GLY A 26 -34.40 7.59 32.64
N THR A 27 -33.50 8.59 32.58
CA THR A 27 -32.35 8.90 33.44
C THR A 27 -31.73 7.79 34.30
N GLU A 28 -30.47 7.45 33.99
CA GLU A 28 -29.52 6.90 34.97
C GLU A 28 -28.44 7.96 35.25
N ALA A 29 -28.36 8.36 36.52
CA ALA A 29 -27.22 9.06 37.11
C ALA A 29 -26.75 8.21 38.30
N GLU A 30 -25.50 7.75 38.17
CA GLU A 30 -24.44 7.56 39.18
C GLU A 30 -24.69 6.99 40.60
N VAL A 31 -23.86 5.98 40.88
CA VAL A 31 -23.22 5.53 42.15
C VAL A 31 -24.08 4.79 43.20
N SER A 32 -23.80 3.49 43.40
CA SER A 32 -23.10 3.00 44.61
C SER A 32 -22.94 1.46 44.62
N GLU A 33 -21.68 1.02 44.72
CA GLU A 33 -21.14 -0.09 45.51
C GLU A 33 -21.91 -1.43 45.61
N LYS A 34 -21.40 -2.48 44.94
CA LYS A 34 -21.22 -3.81 45.56
C LYS A 34 -20.18 -4.66 44.84
N VAL A 35 -19.14 -5.02 45.59
CA VAL A 35 -18.08 -5.97 45.25
C VAL A 35 -18.66 -7.35 44.99
N THR A 36 -18.27 -8.01 43.90
CA THR A 36 -18.20 -9.48 43.85
C THR A 36 -17.13 -9.89 42.86
N ASP A 37 -16.15 -10.65 43.37
CA ASP A 37 -15.04 -11.22 42.64
C ASP A 37 -15.48 -11.97 41.38
N THR A 38 -14.90 -11.62 40.24
CA THR A 38 -14.85 -12.51 39.08
C THR A 38 -13.47 -12.37 38.46
N ILE A 39 -12.70 -13.45 38.60
CA ILE A 39 -11.41 -13.68 37.98
C ILE A 39 -11.56 -13.45 36.47
N VAL A 40 -11.01 -12.33 35.98
CA VAL A 40 -10.88 -12.09 34.55
C VAL A 40 -9.76 -12.99 34.05
N ILE A 41 -10.14 -14.06 33.37
CA ILE A 41 -9.22 -14.81 32.50
C ILE A 41 -8.88 -13.84 31.37
N GLU A 42 -7.73 -13.19 31.50
CA GLU A 42 -7.15 -12.37 30.46
C GLU A 42 -6.88 -13.25 29.25
N LYS A 43 -7.66 -13.02 28.19
CA LYS A 43 -7.48 -13.63 26.89
C LYS A 43 -6.18 -13.09 26.31
N VAL A 44 -5.07 -13.76 26.61
CA VAL A 44 -3.75 -13.47 26.06
C VAL A 44 -3.85 -13.62 24.53
N ALA A 45 -3.85 -12.50 23.83
CA ALA A 45 -3.68 -12.47 22.38
C ALA A 45 -2.34 -13.15 22.02
N PRO A 46 -2.22 -13.84 20.89
CA PRO A 46 -0.97 -14.48 20.51
C PRO A 46 0.08 -13.38 20.35
N ILE A 47 1.11 -13.43 21.18
CA ILE A 47 2.30 -12.58 21.05
C ILE A 47 3.02 -13.08 19.79
N GLU A 48 2.96 -12.32 18.69
CA GLU A 48 3.90 -12.50 17.60
C GLU A 48 5.29 -12.24 18.17
N VAL A 49 6.05 -13.31 18.41
CA VAL A 49 7.44 -13.21 18.83
C VAL A 49 8.20 -12.63 17.64
N GLU A 50 8.56 -11.35 17.70
CA GLU A 50 9.44 -10.73 16.72
C GLU A 50 10.73 -11.56 16.65
N LYS A 51 11.00 -12.14 15.47
CA LYS A 51 12.24 -12.90 15.23
C LYS A 51 13.43 -12.02 15.58
N THR A 52 14.45 -12.60 16.20
CA THR A 52 15.71 -11.89 16.40
C THR A 52 16.32 -11.54 15.03
N ARG A 53 17.15 -10.51 14.98
CA ARG A 53 17.82 -10.07 13.74
C ARG A 53 18.62 -11.20 13.06
N GLN A 54 19.26 -12.05 13.86
CA GLN A 54 20.06 -13.18 13.36
C GLN A 54 19.16 -14.24 12.71
N GLU A 55 18.09 -14.64 13.39
CA GLU A 55 17.11 -15.58 12.83
C GLU A 55 16.45 -15.03 11.55
N LEU A 56 16.16 -13.72 11.51
CA LEU A 56 15.62 -13.08 10.32
C LEU A 56 16.63 -13.12 9.15
N LYS A 57 17.90 -12.82 9.43
CA LYS A 57 18.96 -12.87 8.42
C LYS A 57 19.18 -14.28 7.89
N GLU A 58 19.14 -15.29 8.75
CA GLU A 58 19.24 -16.71 8.38
C GLU A 58 18.04 -17.16 7.54
N ASP A 59 16.82 -16.78 7.91
CA ASP A 59 15.60 -17.07 7.13
C ASP A 59 15.66 -16.44 5.73
N LEU A 60 16.06 -15.18 5.63
CA LEU A 60 16.23 -14.48 4.36
C LEU A 60 17.31 -15.14 3.50
N THR A 61 18.45 -15.49 4.10
CA THR A 61 19.56 -16.17 3.40
C THR A 61 19.11 -17.54 2.88
N THR A 62 18.37 -18.31 3.69
CA THR A 62 17.81 -19.61 3.30
C THR A 62 16.84 -19.49 2.13
N LYS A 63 16.06 -18.41 2.08
CA LYS A 63 15.16 -18.08 0.97
C LYS A 63 15.87 -17.48 -0.25
N GLY A 64 17.19 -17.31 -0.20
CA GLY A 64 18.02 -16.81 -1.30
C GLY A 64 18.08 -15.29 -1.41
N PHE A 65 17.59 -14.54 -0.42
CA PHE A 65 17.69 -13.08 -0.41
C PHE A 65 19.12 -12.63 -0.09
N GLN A 66 19.54 -11.54 -0.73
CA GLN A 66 20.79 -10.88 -0.40
C GLN A 66 20.58 -9.89 0.75
N THR A 67 21.43 -10.00 1.77
CA THR A 67 21.40 -9.13 2.94
C THR A 67 22.82 -8.75 3.38
N PHE A 68 22.95 -7.61 4.08
CA PHE A 68 24.18 -7.25 4.79
C PHE A 68 23.86 -6.39 6.01
N ASP A 69 24.84 -6.27 6.92
CA ASP A 69 24.71 -5.44 8.11
C ASP A 69 25.34 -4.06 7.85
N PHE A 70 24.55 -3.01 8.01
CA PHE A 70 25.00 -1.63 7.97
C PHE A 70 25.09 -1.08 9.40
N ILE A 71 26.20 -0.44 9.75
CA ILE A 71 26.38 0.20 11.06
C ILE A 71 26.11 1.69 10.90
N ASP A 72 25.09 2.22 11.57
CA ASP A 72 24.83 3.65 11.58
C ASP A 72 25.96 4.36 12.34
N SER A 73 26.62 5.32 11.69
CA SER A 73 27.80 5.96 12.25
C SER A 73 27.49 6.83 13.49
N LYS A 74 26.25 7.28 13.65
CA LYS A 74 25.84 8.15 14.76
C LYS A 74 25.31 7.33 15.94
N THR A 75 24.43 6.37 15.67
CA THR A 75 23.81 5.58 16.75
C THR A 75 24.62 4.33 17.11
N GLN A 76 25.54 3.90 16.23
CA GLN A 76 26.25 2.62 16.31
C GLN A 76 25.32 1.40 16.26
N ASP A 77 24.06 1.60 15.83
CA ASP A 77 23.11 0.52 15.65
C ASP A 77 23.45 -0.31 14.43
N THR A 78 23.22 -1.62 14.52
CA THR A 78 23.32 -2.54 13.39
C THR A 78 21.97 -2.69 12.71
N ILE A 79 21.90 -2.23 11.46
CA ILE A 79 20.73 -2.26 10.59
C ILE A 79 20.89 -3.40 9.58
N LEU A 80 19.91 -4.30 9.52
CA LEU A 80 19.86 -5.34 8.48
C LEU A 80 19.36 -4.73 7.17
N MET A 81 20.22 -4.69 6.17
CA MET A 81 19.87 -4.27 4.81
C MET A 81 19.45 -5.49 3.99
N GLN A 82 18.39 -5.36 3.19
CA GLN A 82 17.96 -6.36 2.22
C GLN A 82 17.96 -5.74 0.81
N GLN A 83 18.34 -6.54 -0.19
CA GLN A 83 18.18 -6.16 -1.59
C GLN A 83 16.76 -6.45 -2.06
N TYR A 84 16.16 -5.44 -2.67
CA TYR A 84 14.90 -5.45 -3.40
C TYR A 84 15.18 -5.10 -4.86
N PHE A 85 14.15 -5.13 -5.70
CA PHE A 85 14.27 -4.74 -7.10
C PHE A 85 13.25 -3.66 -7.43
N MET A 86 13.74 -2.45 -7.69
CA MET A 86 12.90 -1.33 -8.11
C MET A 86 12.69 -1.41 -9.63
N ALA A 87 11.46 -1.69 -10.04
CA ALA A 87 11.04 -1.67 -11.43
C ALA A 87 10.39 -0.32 -11.74
N PHE A 88 10.95 0.39 -12.73
CA PHE A 88 10.33 1.54 -13.37
C PHE A 88 9.46 1.06 -14.53
N LEU A 89 8.19 1.46 -14.50
CA LEU A 89 7.22 1.17 -15.55
C LEU A 89 7.22 2.36 -16.50
N LYS A 90 7.95 2.27 -17.60
CA LYS A 90 8.09 3.35 -18.60
C LYS A 90 7.01 3.26 -19.66
N SER A 91 6.71 4.38 -20.31
CA SER A 91 5.82 4.37 -21.47
C SER A 91 6.44 3.50 -22.57
N GLY A 92 5.70 2.51 -23.01
CA GLY A 92 6.12 1.63 -24.10
C GLY A 92 5.83 2.21 -25.49
N PRO A 93 6.39 1.59 -26.54
CA PRO A 93 6.29 2.07 -27.92
C PRO A 93 4.94 1.81 -28.59
N ILE A 94 4.11 0.90 -28.07
CA ILE A 94 2.85 0.49 -28.70
C ILE A 94 1.67 1.01 -27.86
N ARG A 95 1.07 2.11 -28.29
CA ARG A 95 -0.02 2.79 -27.56
C ARG A 95 -1.25 3.15 -28.41
N SER A 96 -1.35 2.56 -29.60
CA SER A 96 -2.40 2.85 -30.60
C SER A 96 -3.72 2.11 -30.38
N GLN A 97 -3.87 1.39 -29.27
CA GLN A 97 -5.10 0.69 -28.91
C GLN A 97 -6.27 1.66 -28.78
N ASN A 98 -7.48 1.20 -29.13
CA ASN A 98 -8.69 1.99 -28.94
C ASN A 98 -9.05 2.11 -27.44
N GLU A 99 -10.05 2.93 -27.11
CA GLU A 99 -10.43 3.19 -25.72
C GLU A 99 -10.86 1.94 -24.95
N GLU A 100 -11.60 1.03 -25.60
CA GLU A 100 -12.07 -0.22 -24.99
C GLU A 100 -10.91 -1.16 -24.67
N GLU A 101 -10.02 -1.40 -25.63
CA GLU A 101 -8.83 -2.24 -25.44
C GLU A 101 -7.87 -1.63 -24.41
N ALA A 102 -7.69 -0.31 -24.42
CA ALA A 102 -6.86 0.38 -23.43
C ALA A 102 -7.43 0.25 -22.01
N ALA A 103 -8.75 0.32 -21.85
CA ALA A 103 -9.43 0.12 -20.57
C ALA A 103 -9.29 -1.33 -20.07
N MET A 104 -9.49 -2.32 -20.95
CA MET A 104 -9.29 -3.73 -20.61
C MET A 104 -7.84 -4.03 -20.17
N LEU A 105 -6.84 -3.48 -20.90
CA LEU A 105 -5.44 -3.64 -20.53
C LEU A 105 -5.12 -2.96 -19.18
N GLN A 106 -5.76 -1.82 -18.88
CA GLN A 106 -5.62 -1.14 -17.60
C GLN A 106 -6.18 -1.96 -16.44
N GLU A 107 -7.37 -2.55 -16.61
CA GLU A 107 -7.96 -3.43 -15.60
C GLU A 107 -7.06 -4.66 -15.35
N ALA A 108 -6.59 -5.31 -16.41
CA ALA A 108 -5.73 -6.48 -16.31
C ALA A 108 -4.37 -6.17 -15.66
N HIS A 109 -3.81 -4.98 -15.91
CA HIS A 109 -2.61 -4.47 -15.25
C HIS A 109 -2.83 -4.28 -13.74
N LEU A 110 -3.93 -3.62 -13.34
CA LEU A 110 -4.25 -3.44 -11.92
C LEU A 110 -4.46 -4.79 -11.21
N ALA A 111 -5.10 -5.75 -11.86
CA ALA A 111 -5.27 -7.11 -11.33
C ALA A 111 -3.93 -7.84 -11.16
N HIS A 112 -3.00 -7.67 -12.10
CA HIS A 112 -1.65 -8.21 -11.98
C HIS A 112 -0.89 -7.62 -10.78
N LEU A 113 -0.88 -6.29 -10.65
CA LEU A 113 -0.21 -5.59 -9.55
C LEU A 113 -0.80 -5.96 -8.19
N ALA A 114 -2.14 -6.01 -8.08
CA ALA A 114 -2.82 -6.44 -6.87
C ALA A 114 -2.44 -7.87 -6.46
N ARG A 115 -2.26 -8.77 -7.44
CA ARG A 115 -1.77 -10.12 -7.19
C ARG A 115 -0.32 -10.11 -6.68
N MET A 116 0.57 -9.34 -7.30
CA MET A 116 1.98 -9.23 -6.86
C MET A 116 2.10 -8.78 -5.41
N TYR A 117 1.27 -7.81 -5.01
CA TYR A 117 1.20 -7.38 -3.61
C TYR A 117 0.64 -8.47 -2.70
N LYS A 118 -0.52 -9.03 -3.05
CA LYS A 118 -1.21 -10.06 -2.24
C LYS A 118 -0.35 -11.31 -2.00
N GLU A 119 0.42 -11.72 -3.01
CA GLU A 119 1.29 -12.90 -2.95
C GLU A 119 2.65 -12.61 -2.29
N GLY A 120 2.91 -11.35 -1.90
CA GLY A 120 4.16 -10.95 -1.25
C GLY A 120 5.36 -10.83 -2.19
N TYR A 121 5.12 -10.77 -3.50
CA TYR A 121 6.17 -10.55 -4.49
C TYR A 121 6.57 -9.07 -4.61
N ALA A 122 5.70 -8.14 -4.25
CA ALA A 122 5.97 -6.71 -4.28
C ALA A 122 5.44 -6.00 -3.04
N ASP A 123 6.21 -5.04 -2.52
CA ASP A 123 5.90 -4.35 -1.27
C ASP A 123 5.38 -2.91 -1.49
N LEU A 124 5.82 -2.25 -2.56
CA LEU A 124 5.41 -0.89 -2.91
C LEU A 124 5.02 -0.82 -4.38
N ILE A 125 3.84 -0.28 -4.67
CA ILE A 125 3.30 -0.14 -6.02
C ILE A 125 2.61 1.21 -6.11
N GLY A 126 2.91 1.99 -7.15
CA GLY A 126 2.19 3.25 -7.35
C GLY A 126 2.54 3.95 -8.66
N PRO A 127 1.59 4.70 -9.23
CA PRO A 127 1.86 5.59 -10.35
C PRO A 127 2.65 6.82 -9.90
N PHE A 128 3.39 7.42 -10.83
CA PHE A 128 3.85 8.80 -10.63
C PHE A 128 2.68 9.78 -10.82
N GLY A 129 2.69 10.87 -10.05
CA GLY A 129 1.64 11.89 -10.11
C GLY A 129 1.77 12.88 -11.26
N ASP A 130 2.83 12.76 -12.07
CA ASP A 130 3.07 13.58 -13.25
C ASP A 130 2.78 12.81 -14.55
N ASN A 131 2.95 13.49 -15.69
CA ASN A 131 2.80 12.90 -17.01
C ASN A 131 4.15 12.55 -17.66
N GLY A 132 5.15 12.19 -16.84
CA GLY A 132 6.48 11.81 -17.31
C GLY A 132 6.51 10.50 -18.13
N ASN A 133 7.70 10.19 -18.65
CA ASN A 133 7.96 8.92 -19.34
C ASN A 133 7.81 7.72 -18.39
N ILE A 134 8.20 7.89 -17.12
CA ILE A 134 8.02 6.86 -16.11
C ILE A 134 6.60 7.00 -15.55
N ARG A 135 5.81 5.95 -15.73
CA ARG A 135 4.38 5.92 -15.38
C ARG A 135 4.14 5.49 -13.95
N GLY A 136 5.05 4.70 -13.38
CA GLY A 136 5.00 4.25 -11.99
C GLY A 136 6.20 3.43 -11.59
N ILE A 137 6.16 2.95 -10.35
CA ILE A 137 7.14 2.02 -9.79
C ILE A 137 6.45 0.79 -9.21
N THR A 138 7.19 -0.31 -9.22
CA THR A 138 6.92 -1.50 -8.41
C THR A 138 8.21 -1.93 -7.73
N VAL A 139 8.20 -2.10 -6.42
CA VAL A 139 9.33 -2.63 -5.66
C VAL A 139 9.08 -4.10 -5.38
N TYR A 140 9.79 -4.96 -6.11
CA TYR A 140 9.73 -6.41 -5.93
C TYR A 140 10.58 -6.87 -4.74
N ASN A 141 9.99 -7.72 -3.91
CA ASN A 141 10.59 -8.40 -2.77
C ASN A 141 10.80 -9.88 -3.12
N VAL A 142 11.80 -10.13 -3.96
CA VAL A 142 12.15 -11.46 -4.47
C VAL A 142 13.66 -11.65 -4.41
N PRO A 143 14.17 -12.90 -4.38
CA PRO A 143 15.60 -13.15 -4.14
C PRO A 143 16.52 -12.75 -5.30
N THR A 144 16.01 -12.62 -6.53
CA THR A 144 16.85 -12.40 -7.72
C THR A 144 16.26 -11.42 -8.72
N LEU A 145 17.13 -10.71 -9.43
CA LEU A 145 16.76 -9.80 -10.51
C LEU A 145 15.96 -10.53 -11.60
N LYS A 146 16.36 -11.75 -11.96
CA LYS A 146 15.67 -12.58 -12.95
C LYS A 146 14.22 -12.86 -12.56
N MET A 147 13.95 -13.09 -11.27
CA MET A 147 12.59 -13.31 -10.80
C MET A 147 11.76 -12.02 -10.87
N ALA A 148 12.31 -10.89 -10.44
CA ALA A 148 11.65 -9.59 -10.55
C ALA A 148 11.33 -9.24 -12.01
N ASP A 149 12.30 -9.45 -12.90
CA ASP A 149 12.17 -9.27 -14.34
C ASP A 149 11.06 -10.15 -14.93
N SER A 150 11.06 -11.44 -14.60
CA SER A 150 10.04 -12.37 -15.07
C SER A 150 8.64 -11.97 -14.61
N LEU A 151 8.48 -11.59 -13.34
CA LEU A 151 7.20 -11.16 -12.78
C LEU A 151 6.71 -9.86 -13.43
N ALA A 152 7.58 -8.86 -13.60
CA ALA A 152 7.24 -7.60 -14.27
C ALA A 152 6.82 -7.81 -15.74
N HIS A 153 7.48 -8.73 -16.46
CA HIS A 153 7.11 -9.06 -17.84
C HIS A 153 5.87 -9.95 -17.96
N LEU A 154 5.29 -10.45 -16.85
CA LEU A 154 3.99 -11.13 -16.88
C LEU A 154 2.82 -10.15 -17.01
N ASP A 155 3.04 -8.86 -16.75
CA ASP A 155 2.05 -7.80 -16.83
C ASP A 155 1.44 -7.68 -18.23
N PRO A 156 0.09 -7.72 -18.37
CA PRO A 156 -0.59 -7.53 -19.65
C PRO A 156 -0.21 -6.23 -20.37
N MET A 157 0.04 -5.13 -19.66
CA MET A 157 0.46 -3.88 -20.29
C MET A 157 1.86 -3.94 -20.88
N VAL A 158 2.77 -4.70 -20.24
CA VAL A 158 4.12 -4.91 -20.75
C VAL A 158 4.08 -5.84 -21.96
N LYS A 159 3.32 -6.93 -21.89
CA LYS A 159 3.12 -7.85 -23.03
C LYS A 159 2.50 -7.17 -24.25
N ALA A 160 1.59 -6.23 -24.03
CA ALA A 160 0.99 -5.42 -25.09
C ALA A 160 1.90 -4.31 -25.63
N GLY A 161 3.11 -4.13 -25.07
CA GLY A 161 4.05 -3.08 -25.45
C GLY A 161 3.61 -1.66 -25.05
N ARG A 162 2.59 -1.53 -24.20
CA ARG A 162 2.14 -0.24 -23.65
C ARG A 162 3.05 0.26 -22.54
N LEU A 163 3.72 -0.67 -21.85
CA LEU A 163 4.75 -0.38 -20.85
C LEU A 163 6.06 -1.08 -21.23
N GLU A 164 7.17 -0.46 -20.85
CA GLU A 164 8.51 -1.03 -20.89
C GLU A 164 9.08 -1.06 -19.47
N ILE A 165 9.84 -2.10 -19.14
CA ILE A 165 10.35 -2.34 -17.80
C ILE A 165 11.85 -2.02 -17.73
N GLU A 166 12.23 -1.25 -16.72
CA GLU A 166 13.63 -1.01 -16.35
C GLU A 166 13.78 -1.36 -14.86
N ILE A 167 14.70 -2.26 -14.50
CA ILE A 167 14.83 -2.75 -13.12
C ILE A 167 16.23 -2.52 -12.58
N HIS A 168 16.29 -2.02 -11.35
CA HIS A 168 17.53 -1.81 -10.60
C HIS A 168 17.50 -2.55 -9.26
N PRO A 169 18.59 -3.23 -8.86
CA PRO A 169 18.76 -3.69 -7.48
C PRO A 169 18.78 -2.49 -6.53
N TRP A 170 17.99 -2.54 -5.47
CA TRP A 170 17.82 -1.44 -4.52
C TRP A 170 17.96 -1.94 -3.09
N TRP A 171 18.82 -1.30 -2.30
CA TRP A 171 19.06 -1.67 -0.91
C TRP A 171 18.29 -0.76 0.04
N VAL A 172 17.54 -1.36 0.95
CA VAL A 172 16.83 -0.63 2.02
C VAL A 172 16.88 -1.44 3.31
N ALA A 173 16.75 -0.75 4.45
CA ALA A 173 16.64 -1.38 5.75
C ALA A 173 15.42 -2.32 5.76
N LYS A 174 15.60 -3.54 6.26
CA LYS A 174 14.52 -4.52 6.31
C LYS A 174 13.40 -4.01 7.23
N GLY A 175 12.17 -3.96 6.69
CA GLY A 175 11.00 -3.49 7.44
C GLY A 175 10.78 -1.98 7.39
N GLN A 176 11.61 -1.23 6.66
CA GLN A 176 11.39 0.21 6.45
C GLN A 176 10.05 0.47 5.74
N SER A 177 9.22 1.34 6.31
CA SER A 177 7.96 1.77 5.72
C SER A 177 7.98 3.25 5.34
N LEU A 178 7.06 3.66 4.46
CA LEU A 178 6.71 5.07 4.29
C LEU A 178 6.05 5.58 5.60
N ARG A 179 6.21 6.86 5.91
CA ARG A 179 5.70 7.52 7.13
C ARG A 179 4.53 8.43 6.83
#